data_AF-A0A955BD24-F1
#
_entry.id   AF-A0A955BD24-F1
#
_cell.length_a   1.000
_cell.length_b   1.000
_cell.length_c   1.000
_cell.angle_alpha   90.00
_cell.angle_beta   90.00
_cell.angle_gamma   90.00
#
_symmetry.space_group_name_H-M   'P 1'
#
loop_
_entity.id
_entity.type
_entity.pdbx_description
1 polymer ?
#
loop_
_entity_poly.entity_id
_entity_poly.type
_entity_poly.pdbx_seq_one_letter_code
_entity_poly.pdbx_strand_id
1 'polypeptide(L)' 'MSTLLVAIASFVGFIVAYHTYGRWLGRKIFQLDEAANVPSHELRDDVDFVPTNK' A
#
# COMPACT_ATOMS: atom_id res chain seq x y z
N MET A 1 3.31 3.07 -37.37
CA MET A 1 2.65 2.50 -36.18
C MET A 1 3.62 2.53 -35.01
N SER A 2 3.52 3.53 -34.14
CA SER A 2 4.44 3.72 -33.02
C SER A 2 3.91 3.03 -31.75
N THR A 3 3.62 1.73 -31.84
CA THR A 3 3.15 0.92 -30.70
C THR A 3 4.10 1.01 -29.51
N LEU A 4 5.40 1.18 -29.76
CA LEU A 4 6.41 1.45 -28.74
C LEU A 4 6.14 2.75 -27.96
N LEU A 5 5.73 3.84 -28.64
CA LEU A 5 5.38 5.10 -27.98
C LEU A 5 4.14 4.93 -27.10
N VAL A 6 3.13 4.19 -27.57
CA VAL A 6 1.92 3.91 -26.79
C VAL A 6 2.27 3.07 -25.55
N ALA A 7 3.13 2.06 -25.68
CA ALA A 7 3.57 1.23 -24.55
C ALA A 7 4.29 2.07 -23.50
N ILE A 8 5.23 2.93 -23.92
CA ILE A 8 5.97 3.83 -23.02
C ILE A 8 5.02 4.83 -22.35
N ALA A 9 4.11 5.46 -23.11
CA ALA A 9 3.15 6.40 -22.58
C ALA A 9 2.21 5.76 -21.53
N SER A 10 1.71 4.55 -21.80
CA SER A 10 0.90 3.80 -20.85
C SER A 10 1.68 3.44 -19.59
N PHE A 11 2.94 2.99 -19.73
CA PHE A 11 3.79 2.66 -18.59
C PHE A 11 4.02 3.87 -17.67
N VAL A 12 4.37 5.02 -18.25
CA VAL A 12 4.51 6.28 -17.51
C VAL A 12 3.17 6.69 -16.89
N GLY A 13 2.07 6.54 -17.61
CA GLY A 13 0.72 6.81 -17.11
C GLY A 13 0.38 6.00 -15.87
N PHE A 14 0.70 4.69 -15.85
CA PHE A 14 0.48 3.84 -14.69
C PHE A 14 1.34 4.25 -13.48
N ILE A 15 2.60 4.62 -13.70
CA ILE A 15 3.47 5.12 -12.62
C ILE A 15 2.88 6.40 -12.01
N VAL A 16 2.45 7.35 -12.84
CA VAL A 16 1.84 8.60 -12.38
C VAL A 16 0.56 8.32 -11.62
N ALA A 17 -0.32 7.46 -12.14
CA ALA A 17 -1.57 7.07 -11.48
C ALA A 17 -1.31 6.41 -10.11
N TYR A 18 -0.32 5.52 -10.02
CA TYR A 18 0.06 4.87 -8.77
C TYR A 18 0.54 5.89 -7.73
N HIS A 19 1.44 6.80 -8.10
CA HIS A 19 1.99 7.78 -7.16
C HIS A 19 1.04 8.92 -6.79
N THR A 20 0.11 9.28 -7.65
CA THR A 20 -0.87 10.36 -7.38
C THR A 20 -2.11 9.79 -6.69
N TYR A 21 -2.85 8.94 -7.39
CA TYR A 21 -4.10 8.37 -6.90
C TYR A 21 -3.87 7.29 -5.84
N GLY A 22 -2.90 6.39 -6.03
CA GLY A 22 -2.58 5.36 -5.04
C GLY A 22 -2.11 5.94 -3.71
N ARG A 23 -1.27 6.99 -3.74
CA ARG A 23 -0.84 7.69 -2.52
C ARG A 23 -1.99 8.43 -1.83
N TRP A 24 -2.87 9.06 -2.60
CA TRP A 24 -4.07 9.69 -2.06
C TRP A 24 -4.97 8.63 -1.39
N LEU A 25 -5.23 7.52 -2.06
CA LEU A 25 -6.07 6.42 -1.58
C LEU A 25 -5.51 5.81 -0.28
N GLY A 26 -4.21 5.52 -0.26
CA GLY A 26 -3.52 4.97 0.92
C GLY A 26 -3.62 5.88 2.14
N ARG A 27 -3.52 7.20 1.96
CA ARG A 27 -3.57 8.16 3.06
C ARG A 27 -4.98 8.53 3.48
N LYS A 28 -5.88 8.77 2.52
CA LYS A 28 -7.22 9.33 2.82
C LYS A 28 -8.28 8.28 3.08
N ILE A 29 -8.24 7.15 2.39
CA ILE A 29 -9.27 6.12 2.53
C ILE A 29 -8.76 5.03 3.49
N PHE A 30 -7.59 4.45 3.21
CA PHE A 30 -7.05 3.37 4.03
C PHE A 30 -6.31 3.83 5.29
N GLN A 31 -5.93 5.12 5.36
CA GLN A 31 -5.22 5.70 6.49
C GLN A 31 -4.00 4.86 6.91
N LEU A 32 -3.23 4.39 5.91
CA LEU A 32 -2.05 3.58 6.13
C LEU A 32 -1.06 4.35 7.02
N ASP A 33 -0.72 3.74 8.15
CA ASP A 33 0.24 4.26 9.11
C ASP A 33 1.27 3.19 9.42
N GLU A 34 2.54 3.48 9.13
CA GLU A 34 3.67 2.58 9.38
C GLU A 34 3.97 2.44 10.88
N ALA A 35 3.54 3.40 11.70
CA ALA A 35 3.72 3.39 13.14
C ALA A 35 2.52 2.77 13.89
N ALA A 36 1.48 2.33 13.17
CA ALA A 36 0.34 1.68 13.80
C ALA A 36 0.78 0.40 14.51
N ASN A 37 0.42 0.26 15.79
CA ASN A 37 0.64 -0.97 16.52
C ASN A 37 -0.21 -2.08 15.90
N VAL A 38 0.42 -3.23 15.66
CA VAL A 38 -0.30 -4.39 15.13
C VAL A 38 -1.15 -5.04 16.23
N PRO A 39 -2.32 -5.62 15.88
CA PRO A 39 -3.23 -6.23 16.86
C PRO A 39 -2.58 -7.32 17.72
N SER A 40 -1.59 -8.05 17.20
CA SER A 40 -0.87 -9.07 17.96
C SER A 40 -0.12 -8.53 19.17
N HIS A 41 0.19 -7.23 19.20
CA HIS A 41 0.82 -6.56 20.34
C HIS A 41 -0.20 -5.78 21.18
N GLU A 42 -1.15 -5.09 20.56
CA GLU A 42 -2.12 -4.22 21.28
C GLU A 42 -3.26 -5.02 21.92
N LEU A 43 -3.76 -6.06 21.26
CA LEU A 43 -4.89 -6.87 21.68
C LEU A 43 -4.45 -8.27 22.14
N ARG A 44 -3.19 -8.40 22.59
CA ARG A 44 -2.59 -9.69 22.93
C ARG A 44 -3.41 -10.43 23.98
N ASP A 45 -3.84 -11.64 23.62
CA ASP A 45 -4.64 -12.53 24.47
C ASP A 45 -4.04 -13.94 24.63
N ASP A 46 -2.89 -14.21 23.99
CA ASP A 46 -2.23 -15.52 23.94
C ASP A 46 -3.08 -16.65 23.32
N VAL A 47 -4.15 -16.32 22.58
CA VAL A 47 -5.02 -17.26 21.84
C VAL A 47 -5.16 -16.85 20.37
N ASP A 48 -5.87 -15.75 20.09
CA ASP A 48 -6.15 -15.25 18.74
C ASP A 48 -5.13 -14.19 18.29
N PHE A 49 -4.59 -13.43 19.24
CA PHE A 49 -3.62 -12.36 19.01
C PHE A 49 -2.32 -12.66 19.75
N VAL A 50 -1.38 -13.29 19.02
CA VAL A 50 -0.06 -13.68 19.55
C VAL A 50 1.05 -13.11 18.68
N PRO A 51 2.05 -12.41 19.25
CA PRO A 51 3.18 -11.89 18.48
C PRO A 51 4.11 -13.03 18.06
N THR A 52 4.64 -12.96 16.85
CA THR A 52 5.64 -13.93 16.38
C THR A 52 7.01 -13.61 16.98
N ASN A 53 7.85 -14.64 17.15
CA ASN A 53 9.22 -14.44 17.61
C ASN A 53 10.05 -13.72 16.52
N LYS A 54 10.92 -12.80 16.94
CA LYS A 54 11.84 -12.07 16.06
C LYS A 54 12.87 -12.98 15.39
#